data_AF-A0A7D7R0J6-F1
#
_entry.id   AF-A0A7D7R0J6-F1
#
_cell.length_a   1.000
_cell.length_b   1.000
_cell.length_c   1.000
_cell.angle_alpha   90.00
_cell.angle_beta   90.00
_cell.angle_gamma   90.00
#
_symmetry.space_group_name_H-M   'P 1'
#
loop_
_entity.id
_entity.type
_entity.pdbx_description
1 polymer ?
#
loop_
_entity_poly.entity_id
_entity_poly.type
_entity_poly.pdbx_seq_one_letter_code
_entity_poly.pdbx_strand_id
1 'polypeptide(L)'
;MTYAIRACDLALSAAVDPMPGSRPDFADKLYKWEKVSAWLRSYLTAGIEHMMLWSDLVAPYEFDGSHVNRVRFRPYLLMGRAGIESGAHAVWLLADVDDPRDCVRRHLRLMYKDFEYQLKAHEAGGLGTDGVRARMQTTVDRATELGVGESPKNKPPGYEKLVREAAKTVSGDPDRWSFLWNAASGAGHGQNWYRN
;
A
#
# COMPACT_ATOMS: atom_id res chain seq x y z
N MET A 1 15.72 2.93 14.41
CA MET A 1 14.92 2.59 13.21
C MET A 1 14.21 1.25 13.36
N THR A 2 14.91 0.15 13.66
CA THR A 2 14.32 -1.19 13.89
C THR A 2 13.25 -1.22 14.99
N TYR A 3 13.49 -0.57 16.12
CA TYR A 3 12.48 -0.44 17.20
C TYR A 3 11.22 0.33 16.77
N ALA A 4 11.34 1.30 15.85
CA ALA A 4 10.18 2.04 15.36
C ALA A 4 9.29 1.16 14.48
N ILE A 5 9.88 0.32 13.64
CA ILE A 5 9.16 -0.66 12.80
C ILE A 5 8.38 -1.65 13.69
N ARG A 6 9.04 -2.18 14.73
CA ARG A 6 8.42 -3.06 15.74
C ARG A 6 7.30 -2.38 16.53
N ALA A 7 7.49 -1.10 16.87
CA ALA A 7 6.43 -0.32 17.52
C ALA A 7 5.24 -0.09 16.57
N CYS A 8 5.47 0.16 15.28
CA CYS A 8 4.40 0.26 14.29
C CYS A 8 3.62 -1.05 14.15
N ASP A 9 4.31 -2.20 14.13
CA ASP A 9 3.69 -3.52 14.09
C ASP A 9 2.81 -3.78 15.32
N LEU A 10 3.34 -3.51 16.51
CA LEU A 10 2.59 -3.63 17.76
C LEU A 10 1.35 -2.72 17.75
N ALA A 11 1.51 -1.45 17.34
CA ALA A 11 0.42 -0.49 17.27
C ALA A 11 -0.67 -0.94 16.28
N LEU A 12 -0.28 -1.41 15.09
CA LEU A 12 -1.24 -1.91 14.10
C LEU A 12 -1.92 -3.19 14.60
N SER A 13 -1.19 -4.11 15.22
CA SER A 13 -1.74 -5.35 15.78
C SER A 13 -2.79 -5.09 16.86
N ALA A 14 -2.63 -4.03 17.66
CA ALA A 14 -3.61 -3.61 18.66
C ALA A 14 -4.85 -2.90 18.07
N ALA A 15 -4.74 -2.29 16.89
CA ALA A 15 -5.80 -1.54 16.23
C ALA A 15 -6.67 -2.45 15.31
N VAL A 16 -7.56 -3.24 15.90
CA VAL A 16 -8.40 -4.22 15.16
C VAL A 16 -9.46 -3.55 14.30
N ASP A 17 -10.25 -2.65 14.91
CA ASP A 17 -11.30 -1.89 14.23
C ASP A 17 -10.95 -0.39 14.24
N PRO A 18 -11.46 0.38 13.26
CA PRO A 18 -11.40 1.83 13.33
C PRO A 18 -11.99 2.38 14.63
N MET A 19 -11.37 3.43 15.17
CA MET A 19 -11.94 4.18 16.29
C MET A 19 -13.35 4.67 15.91
N PRO A 20 -14.39 4.48 16.76
CA PRO A 20 -15.72 4.98 16.47
C PRO A 20 -15.73 6.49 16.19
N GLY A 21 -16.40 6.91 15.11
CA GLY A 21 -16.44 8.30 14.65
C GLY A 21 -15.19 8.76 13.89
N SER A 22 -14.20 7.88 13.68
CA SER A 22 -13.07 8.18 12.79
C SER A 22 -13.48 8.12 11.31
N ARG A 23 -12.65 8.69 10.43
CA ARG A 23 -12.89 8.64 8.98
C ARG A 23 -13.01 7.20 8.44
N PRO A 24 -12.15 6.24 8.81
CA PRO A 24 -12.32 4.85 8.37
C PRO A 24 -13.60 4.19 8.91
N ASP A 25 -14.06 4.52 10.13
CA ASP A 25 -15.34 4.04 10.67
C ASP A 25 -16.52 4.51 9.80
N PHE A 26 -16.55 5.79 9.44
CA PHE A 26 -17.59 6.31 8.54
C PHE A 26 -17.51 5.70 7.13
N ALA A 27 -16.30 5.53 6.59
CA ALA A 27 -16.10 4.96 5.27
C ALA A 27 -16.56 3.49 5.20
N ASP A 28 -16.27 2.69 6.24
CA ASP A 28 -16.71 1.31 6.35
C ASP A 28 -18.24 1.18 6.46
N LYS A 29 -18.88 2.10 7.19
CA LYS A 29 -20.35 2.17 7.27
C LYS A 29 -20.98 2.53 5.93
N LEU A 30 -20.34 3.42 5.18
CA LEU A 30 -20.79 3.83 3.85
C LEU A 30 -20.61 2.70 2.81
N TYR A 31 -19.47 2.01 2.82
CA TYR A 31 -19.16 0.91 1.91
C TYR A 31 -19.00 -0.42 2.65
N LYS A 32 -20.14 -1.05 2.97
CA LYS A 32 -20.21 -2.24 3.84
C LYS A 32 -19.72 -3.55 3.21
N TRP A 33 -19.61 -3.62 1.88
CA TRP A 33 -19.31 -4.87 1.18
C TRP A 33 -17.84 -5.29 1.31
N GLU A 34 -16.94 -4.32 1.33
CA GLU A 34 -15.51 -4.54 1.47
C GLU A 34 -14.92 -3.34 2.20
N LYS A 35 -14.54 -3.51 3.47
CA LYS A 35 -14.20 -2.41 4.35
C LYS A 35 -12.95 -1.67 3.88
N VAL A 36 -13.01 -0.35 3.84
CA VAL A 36 -11.85 0.52 3.53
C VAL A 36 -10.75 0.30 4.57
N SER A 37 -11.14 0.15 5.84
CA SER A 37 -10.19 -0.11 6.94
C SER A 37 -9.42 -1.43 6.78
N ALA A 38 -10.04 -2.46 6.20
CA ALA A 38 -9.38 -3.74 5.98
C ALA A 38 -8.28 -3.61 4.91
N TRP A 39 -8.54 -2.86 3.83
CA TRP A 39 -7.54 -2.58 2.81
C TRP A 39 -6.44 -1.67 3.32
N LEU A 40 -6.79 -0.62 4.07
CA LEU A 40 -5.83 0.24 4.75
C LEU A 40 -4.89 -0.59 5.64
N ARG A 41 -5.45 -1.47 6.48
CA ARG A 41 -4.68 -2.38 7.32
C ARG A 41 -3.78 -3.27 6.48
N SER A 42 -4.28 -3.87 5.40
CA SER A 42 -3.48 -4.71 4.52
C SER A 42 -2.28 -3.98 3.94
N TYR A 43 -2.43 -2.72 3.52
CA TYR A 43 -1.31 -1.92 3.01
C TYR A 43 -0.29 -1.57 4.10
N LEU A 44 -0.76 -1.20 5.30
CA LEU A 44 0.12 -0.92 6.43
C LEU A 44 0.86 -2.18 6.89
N THR A 45 0.17 -3.31 7.00
CA THR A 45 0.75 -4.62 7.32
C THR A 45 1.80 -5.00 6.29
N ALA A 46 1.49 -4.94 4.99
CA ALA A 46 2.46 -5.22 3.95
C ALA A 46 3.69 -4.30 4.09
N GLY A 47 3.49 -3.00 4.32
CA GLY A 47 4.59 -2.06 4.51
C GLY A 47 5.49 -2.42 5.71
N ILE A 48 4.87 -2.78 6.83
CA ILE A 48 5.54 -3.19 8.06
C ILE A 48 6.30 -4.50 7.87
N GLU A 49 5.69 -5.52 7.27
CA GLU A 49 6.32 -6.84 7.05
C GLU A 49 7.59 -6.75 6.23
N HIS A 50 7.60 -5.95 5.15
CA HIS A 50 8.82 -5.70 4.36
C HIS A 50 9.95 -5.10 5.21
N MET A 51 9.60 -4.14 6.08
CA MET A 51 10.56 -3.47 6.96
C MET A 51 10.94 -4.32 8.18
N MET A 52 10.05 -5.23 8.60
CA MET A 52 10.30 -6.16 9.70
C MET A 52 11.30 -7.22 9.30
N LEU A 53 11.18 -7.79 8.09
CA LEU A 53 12.17 -8.72 7.55
C LEU A 53 13.57 -8.10 7.54
N TRP A 54 13.68 -6.83 7.16
CA TRP A 54 14.94 -6.10 7.28
C TRP A 54 15.42 -6.00 8.73
N SER A 55 14.52 -5.61 9.65
CA SER A 55 14.83 -5.42 11.07
C SER A 55 15.31 -6.69 11.75
N ASP A 56 14.72 -7.84 11.42
CA ASP A 56 15.06 -9.13 12.00
C ASP A 56 16.40 -9.66 11.48
N LEU A 57 16.79 -9.30 10.25
CA LEU A 57 18.10 -9.66 9.71
C LEU A 57 19.24 -8.80 10.28
N VAL A 58 19.01 -7.50 10.51
CA VAL A 58 20.08 -6.56 10.95
C VAL A 58 20.18 -6.40 12.45
N ALA A 59 19.08 -6.62 13.18
CA ALA A 59 19.00 -6.47 14.63
C ALA A 59 18.03 -7.51 15.23
N PRO A 60 18.37 -8.82 15.12
CA PRO A 60 17.57 -9.87 15.73
C PRO A 60 17.51 -9.70 17.25
N TYR A 61 16.48 -10.25 17.89
CA TYR A 61 16.38 -10.26 19.35
C TYR A 61 17.35 -11.26 20.00
N GLU A 62 17.66 -12.34 19.30
CA GLU A 62 18.61 -13.36 19.73
C GLU A 62 19.85 -13.31 18.83
N PHE A 63 21.02 -13.35 19.46
CA PHE A 63 22.30 -13.36 18.76
C PHE A 63 22.95 -14.74 18.86
N ASP A 64 23.16 -15.38 17.72
CA ASP A 64 24.07 -16.52 17.60
C ASP A 64 25.43 -16.00 17.13
N GLY A 65 26.42 -16.00 18.04
CA GLY A 65 27.78 -15.52 17.74
C GLY A 65 28.53 -16.34 16.67
N SER A 66 28.03 -17.52 16.32
CA SER A 66 28.56 -18.35 15.23
C SER A 66 27.90 -18.06 13.87
N HIS A 67 26.74 -17.39 13.88
CA HIS A 67 25.97 -17.14 12.67
C HIS A 67 26.42 -15.85 11.97
N VAL A 68 26.64 -15.93 10.65
CA VAL A 68 26.98 -14.78 9.82
C VAL A 68 25.80 -14.41 8.92
N ASN A 69 25.13 -13.31 9.26
CA ASN A 69 24.05 -12.74 8.44
C ASN A 69 24.62 -12.13 7.14
N ARG A 70 24.48 -12.86 6.02
CA ARG A 70 24.90 -12.39 4.69
C ARG A 70 23.84 -11.48 4.07
N VAL A 71 23.93 -10.21 4.42
CA VAL A 71 23.06 -9.16 3.90
C VAL A 71 23.43 -8.78 2.46
N ARG A 72 22.48 -8.90 1.54
CA ARG A 72 22.61 -8.41 0.15
C ARG A 72 21.95 -7.05 0.02
N PHE A 73 22.70 -6.09 -0.49
CA PHE A 73 22.27 -4.68 -0.53
C PHE A 73 21.08 -4.40 -1.46
N ARG A 74 21.05 -4.97 -2.67
CA ARG A 74 19.97 -4.71 -3.64
C ARG A 74 18.59 -5.21 -3.16
N PRO A 75 18.46 -6.44 -2.61
CA PRO A 75 17.21 -6.87 -1.98
C PRO A 75 16.72 -5.92 -0.87
N TYR A 76 17.62 -5.34 -0.09
CA TYR A 76 17.25 -4.42 0.99
C TYR A 76 16.60 -3.14 0.46
N LEU A 77 17.14 -2.60 -0.64
CA LEU A 77 16.55 -1.45 -1.29
C LEU A 77 15.17 -1.77 -1.86
N LEU A 78 14.98 -2.96 -2.44
CA LEU A 78 13.66 -3.40 -2.91
C LEU A 78 12.65 -3.59 -1.78
N MET A 79 13.06 -4.12 -0.62
CA MET A 79 12.20 -4.17 0.56
C MET A 79 11.80 -2.76 1.03
N GLY A 80 12.77 -1.84 1.10
CA GLY A 80 12.49 -0.43 1.43
C GLY A 80 11.51 0.21 0.44
N ARG A 81 11.68 -0.04 -0.87
CA ARG A 81 10.77 0.41 -1.92
C ARG A 81 9.36 -0.13 -1.72
N ALA A 82 9.21 -1.43 -1.51
CA ALA A 82 7.91 -2.07 -1.29
C ALA A 82 7.23 -1.56 0.00
N GLY A 83 8.02 -1.32 1.05
CA GLY A 83 7.55 -0.67 2.28
C GLY A 83 6.97 0.73 2.02
N ILE A 84 7.71 1.56 1.29
CA ILE A 84 7.30 2.92 0.90
C ILE A 84 6.04 2.89 0.02
N GLU A 85 5.99 2.03 -1.00
CA GLU A 85 4.84 1.91 -1.91
C GLU A 85 3.57 1.49 -1.14
N SER A 86 3.70 0.53 -0.22
CA SER A 86 2.56 0.04 0.57
C SER A 86 2.07 1.12 1.55
N GLY A 87 2.98 1.77 2.28
CA GLY A 87 2.64 2.90 3.15
C GLY A 87 2.00 4.07 2.40
N ALA A 88 2.49 4.39 1.19
CA ALA A 88 1.96 5.48 0.39
C ALA A 88 0.52 5.23 -0.08
N HIS A 89 0.14 3.97 -0.38
CA HIS A 89 -1.26 3.62 -0.64
C HIS A 89 -2.15 3.87 0.57
N ALA A 90 -1.69 3.43 1.76
CA ALA A 90 -2.43 3.63 3.00
C ALA A 90 -2.64 5.13 3.29
N VAL A 91 -1.60 5.94 3.14
CA VAL A 91 -1.69 7.40 3.31
C VAL A 91 -2.64 8.00 2.28
N TRP A 92 -2.54 7.61 1.00
CA TRP A 92 -3.40 8.16 -0.05
C TRP A 92 -4.89 7.88 0.16
N LEU A 93 -5.26 6.78 0.82
CA LEU A 93 -6.66 6.52 1.17
C LEU A 93 -7.22 7.53 2.19
N LEU A 94 -6.37 8.11 3.04
CA LEU A 94 -6.79 8.92 4.19
C LEU A 94 -6.38 10.40 4.12
N ALA A 95 -5.34 10.72 3.35
CA ALA A 95 -4.74 12.05 3.30
C ALA A 95 -5.72 13.06 2.69
N ASP A 96 -5.87 14.21 3.36
CA ASP A 96 -6.68 15.33 2.90
C ASP A 96 -8.10 14.93 2.50
N VAL A 97 -8.72 14.05 3.31
CA VAL A 97 -10.11 13.63 3.13
C VAL A 97 -11.00 14.31 4.17
N ASP A 98 -11.88 15.20 3.71
CA ASP A 98 -12.89 15.83 4.56
C ASP A 98 -14.24 15.11 4.48
N ASP A 99 -14.58 14.50 3.34
CA ASP A 99 -15.78 13.68 3.15
C ASP A 99 -15.42 12.17 3.14
N PRO A 100 -15.98 11.32 4.02
CA PRO A 100 -15.82 9.87 3.96
C PRO A 100 -16.11 9.23 2.59
N ARG A 101 -16.94 9.86 1.74
CA ARG A 101 -17.15 9.45 0.35
C ARG A 101 -15.87 9.49 -0.49
N ASP A 102 -14.95 10.40 -0.19
CA ASP A 102 -13.66 10.49 -0.88
C ASP A 102 -12.79 9.27 -0.55
N CYS A 103 -12.79 8.81 0.70
CA CYS A 103 -12.13 7.55 1.09
C CYS A 103 -12.69 6.37 0.29
N VAL A 104 -14.02 6.25 0.25
CA VAL A 104 -14.71 5.17 -0.50
C VAL A 104 -14.41 5.27 -2.00
N ARG A 105 -14.44 6.46 -2.59
CA ARG A 105 -14.12 6.67 -4.01
C ARG A 105 -12.68 6.25 -4.32
N ARG A 106 -11.71 6.66 -3.50
CA ARG A 106 -10.29 6.28 -3.67
C ARG A 106 -10.12 4.77 -3.52
N HIS A 107 -10.78 4.17 -2.53
CA HIS A 107 -10.78 2.73 -2.30
C HIS A 107 -11.33 1.94 -3.49
N LEU A 108 -12.50 2.32 -4.02
CA LEU A 108 -13.11 1.66 -5.19
C LEU A 108 -12.23 1.74 -6.44
N ARG A 109 -11.47 2.82 -6.62
CA ARG A 109 -10.48 2.94 -7.70
C ARG A 109 -9.31 1.97 -7.54
N LEU A 110 -8.84 1.74 -6.31
CA LEU A 110 -7.80 0.72 -6.05
C LEU A 110 -8.35 -0.68 -6.25
N MET A 111 -9.55 -0.99 -5.75
CA MET A 111 -10.19 -2.29 -5.95
C MET A 111 -10.37 -2.59 -7.44
N TYR A 112 -10.92 -1.65 -8.19
CA TYR A 112 -11.12 -1.81 -9.63
C TYR A 112 -9.76 -2.03 -10.33
N LYS A 113 -8.73 -1.29 -9.93
CA LYS A 113 -7.38 -1.45 -10.46
C LYS A 113 -6.76 -2.81 -10.13
N ASP A 114 -6.98 -3.31 -8.93
CA ASP A 114 -6.53 -4.63 -8.49
C ASP A 114 -7.20 -5.74 -9.32
N PHE A 115 -8.50 -5.62 -9.57
CA PHE A 115 -9.20 -6.54 -10.47
C PHE A 115 -8.69 -6.49 -11.92
N GLU A 116 -8.23 -5.34 -12.42
CA GLU A 116 -7.53 -5.30 -13.70
C GLU A 116 -6.23 -6.11 -13.69
N TYR A 117 -5.47 -6.08 -12.59
CA TYR A 117 -4.26 -6.89 -12.45
C TYR A 117 -4.61 -8.37 -12.35
N GLN A 118 -5.61 -8.72 -11.55
CA GLN A 118 -6.11 -10.09 -11.43
C GLN A 118 -6.58 -10.62 -12.80
N LEU A 119 -7.34 -9.81 -13.55
CA LEU A 119 -7.84 -10.17 -14.87
C LEU A 119 -6.69 -10.49 -15.84
N LYS A 120 -5.69 -9.60 -15.92
CA LYS A 120 -4.51 -9.81 -16.77
C LYS A 120 -3.71 -11.04 -16.36
N ALA A 121 -3.57 -11.28 -15.06
CA ALA A 121 -2.88 -12.47 -14.55
C ALA A 121 -3.64 -13.76 -14.91
N HIS A 122 -4.97 -13.76 -14.82
CA HIS A 122 -5.80 -14.88 -15.23
C HIS A 122 -5.74 -15.12 -16.75
N GLU A 123 -5.82 -14.06 -17.56
CA GLU A 123 -5.68 -14.15 -19.02
C GLU A 123 -4.31 -14.73 -19.41
N ALA A 124 -3.22 -14.24 -18.81
CA ALA A 124 -1.88 -14.75 -19.06
C ALA A 124 -1.69 -16.19 -18.57
N GLY A 125 -2.40 -16.59 -17.51
CA GLY A 125 -2.36 -17.93 -16.94
C GLY A 125 -3.35 -18.92 -17.53
N GLY A 126 -4.18 -18.52 -18.51
CA GLY A 126 -5.23 -19.38 -19.07
C GLY A 126 -6.36 -19.74 -18.09
N LEU A 127 -6.58 -18.91 -17.07
CA LEU A 127 -7.63 -19.10 -16.06
C LEU A 127 -8.93 -18.40 -16.48
N GLY A 128 -10.08 -18.88 -15.98
CA GLY A 128 -11.38 -18.27 -16.26
C GLY A 128 -11.49 -16.83 -15.75
N THR A 129 -12.09 -15.93 -16.54
CA THR A 129 -12.11 -14.47 -16.25
C THR A 129 -13.48 -13.92 -15.84
N ASP A 130 -14.56 -14.69 -16.02
CA ASP A 130 -15.93 -14.19 -15.86
C ASP A 130 -16.22 -13.70 -14.43
N GLY A 131 -15.71 -14.41 -13.42
CA GLY A 131 -15.84 -13.99 -12.03
C GLY A 131 -15.16 -12.66 -11.73
N VAL A 132 -13.99 -12.39 -12.33
CA VAL A 132 -13.27 -11.12 -12.15
C VAL A 132 -14.04 -9.99 -12.84
N ARG A 133 -14.53 -10.21 -14.07
CA ARG A 133 -15.34 -9.22 -14.79
C ARG A 133 -16.64 -8.88 -14.05
N ALA A 134 -17.30 -9.88 -13.46
CA ALA A 134 -18.49 -9.68 -12.65
C ALA A 134 -18.21 -8.82 -11.40
N ARG A 135 -17.08 -9.05 -10.71
CA ARG A 135 -16.64 -8.21 -9.57
C ARG A 135 -16.34 -6.77 -9.99
N MET A 136 -15.69 -6.58 -11.15
CA MET A 136 -15.43 -5.25 -11.70
C MET A 136 -16.72 -4.49 -11.99
N GLN A 137 -17.70 -5.14 -12.63
CA GLN A 137 -19.01 -4.51 -12.91
C GLN A 137 -19.75 -4.19 -11.61
N THR A 138 -19.79 -5.14 -10.67
CA THR A 138 -20.40 -4.95 -9.35
C THR A 138 -19.80 -3.74 -8.61
N THR A 139 -18.49 -3.51 -8.75
CA THR A 139 -17.82 -2.36 -8.13
C THR A 139 -18.30 -1.03 -8.73
N VAL A 140 -18.52 -0.99 -10.04
CA VAL A 140 -19.06 0.19 -10.76
C VAL A 140 -20.52 0.44 -10.38
N ASP A 141 -21.32 -0.61 -10.30
CA ASP A 141 -22.74 -0.51 -9.94
C ASP A 141 -22.89 0.02 -8.51
N ARG A 142 -22.13 -0.52 -7.55
CA ARG A 142 -22.11 -0.04 -6.16
C ARG A 142 -21.65 1.40 -6.04
N ALA A 143 -20.63 1.81 -6.79
CA ALA A 143 -20.18 3.20 -6.80
C ALA A 143 -21.28 4.16 -7.28
N THR A 144 -22.05 3.73 -8.28
CA THR A 144 -23.18 4.48 -8.84
C THR A 144 -24.32 4.58 -7.83
N GLU A 145 -24.70 3.46 -7.20
CA GLU A 145 -25.74 3.41 -6.17
C GLU A 145 -25.43 4.32 -4.98
N LEU A 146 -24.17 4.36 -4.54
CA LEU A 146 -23.72 5.19 -3.42
C LEU A 146 -23.56 6.67 -3.76
N GLY A 147 -23.61 7.04 -5.04
CA GLY A 147 -23.41 8.42 -5.48
C GLY A 147 -22.05 9.00 -5.07
N VAL A 148 -20.99 8.18 -5.03
CA VAL A 148 -19.65 8.62 -4.56
C VAL A 148 -18.91 9.50 -5.58
N GLY A 149 -19.52 9.79 -6.73
CA GLY A 149 -18.99 10.72 -7.73
C GLY A 149 -18.20 10.02 -8.84
N GLU A 150 -16.89 10.30 -8.93
CA GLU A 150 -16.05 9.80 -10.03
C GLU A 150 -16.07 8.27 -10.18
N SER A 151 -15.93 7.80 -11.42
CA SER A 151 -15.96 6.37 -11.73
C SER A 151 -14.81 5.60 -11.09
N PRO A 152 -15.05 4.38 -10.56
CA PRO A 152 -13.98 3.46 -10.16
C PRO A 152 -12.98 3.13 -11.30
N LYS A 153 -13.39 3.30 -12.56
CA LYS A 153 -12.55 3.12 -13.74
C LYS A 153 -11.45 4.19 -13.87
N ASN A 154 -11.57 5.30 -13.15
CA ASN A 154 -10.56 6.35 -13.15
C ASN A 154 -9.27 5.84 -12.49
N LYS A 155 -8.20 5.79 -13.28
CA LYS A 155 -6.90 5.25 -12.82
C LYS A 155 -6.45 5.95 -11.53
N PRO A 156 -6.07 5.21 -10.48
CA PRO A 156 -5.42 5.82 -9.32
C PRO A 156 -4.09 6.49 -9.76
N PRO A 157 -3.55 7.40 -8.93
CA PRO A 157 -2.20 7.94 -9.16
C PRO A 157 -1.17 6.82 -9.33
N GLY A 158 -0.18 7.03 -10.18
CA GLY A 158 0.96 6.11 -10.26
C GLY A 158 1.78 6.12 -8.96
N TYR A 159 2.54 5.05 -8.73
CA TYR A 159 3.34 4.86 -7.50
C TYR A 159 4.18 6.07 -7.11
N GLU A 160 4.95 6.66 -8.04
CA GLU A 160 5.78 7.83 -7.72
C GLU A 160 4.93 9.00 -7.20
N LYS A 161 3.75 9.23 -7.82
CA LYS A 161 2.84 10.28 -7.35
C LYS A 161 2.29 9.96 -5.97
N LEU A 162 1.93 8.71 -5.69
CA LEU A 162 1.52 8.29 -4.34
C LEU A 162 2.63 8.55 -3.32
N VAL A 163 3.88 8.20 -3.63
CA VAL A 163 5.03 8.44 -2.75
C VAL A 163 5.24 9.92 -2.48
N ARG A 164 5.14 10.77 -3.51
CA ARG A 164 5.26 12.22 -3.37
C ARG A 164 4.15 12.82 -2.51
N GLU A 165 2.89 12.43 -2.73
CA GLU A 165 1.77 12.93 -1.93
C GLU A 165 1.84 12.43 -0.48
N ALA A 166 2.26 11.18 -0.26
CA ALA A 166 2.47 10.66 1.08
C ALA A 166 3.57 11.44 1.81
N ALA A 167 4.68 11.76 1.14
CA ALA A 167 5.74 12.60 1.68
C ALA A 167 5.21 13.97 2.12
N LYS A 168 4.40 14.65 1.29
CA LYS A 168 3.78 15.93 1.67
C LYS A 168 2.90 15.79 2.91
N THR A 169 2.08 14.73 2.96
CA THR A 169 1.14 14.48 4.07
C THR A 169 1.89 14.35 5.40
N VAL A 170 3.07 13.74 5.40
CA VAL A 170 3.90 13.56 6.60
C VAL A 170 4.95 14.67 6.79
N SER A 171 4.79 15.81 6.12
CA SER A 171 5.73 16.96 6.16
C SER A 171 7.17 16.63 5.76
N GLY A 172 7.35 15.67 4.85
CA GLY A 172 8.63 15.32 4.23
C GLY A 172 8.84 15.99 2.87
N ASP A 173 10.04 15.82 2.31
CA ASP A 173 10.42 16.32 0.98
C ASP A 173 9.97 15.34 -0.14
N PRO A 174 9.01 15.72 -0.99
CA PRO A 174 8.50 14.84 -2.05
C PRO A 174 9.54 14.45 -3.10
N ASP A 175 10.48 15.35 -3.43
CA ASP A 175 11.53 15.08 -4.41
C ASP A 175 12.54 14.10 -3.84
N ARG A 176 12.90 14.26 -2.56
CA ARG A 176 13.77 13.32 -1.87
C ARG A 176 13.18 11.92 -1.82
N TRP A 177 11.90 11.79 -1.46
CA TRP A 177 11.25 10.48 -1.37
C TRP A 177 11.04 9.83 -2.73
N SER A 178 10.70 10.60 -3.78
CA SER A 178 10.70 10.08 -5.15
C SER A 178 12.07 9.60 -5.59
N PHE A 179 13.13 10.38 -5.32
CA PHE A 179 14.50 10.00 -5.64
C PHE A 179 14.88 8.67 -4.97
N LEU A 180 14.65 8.53 -3.66
CA LEU A 180 14.97 7.30 -2.91
C LEU A 180 14.19 6.09 -3.45
N TRP A 181 12.90 6.27 -3.75
CA TRP A 181 12.05 5.23 -4.31
C TRP A 181 12.52 4.78 -5.71
N ASN A 182 12.90 5.72 -6.58
CA ASN A 182 13.44 5.43 -7.90
C ASN A 182 14.83 4.79 -7.81
N ALA A 183 15.70 5.29 -6.93
CA ALA A 183 17.05 4.75 -6.71
C ALA A 183 16.98 3.29 -6.26
N ALA A 184 16.05 2.95 -5.37
CA ALA A 184 15.80 1.57 -4.98
C ALA A 184 15.38 0.67 -6.14
N SER A 185 14.56 1.19 -7.07
CA SER A 185 14.23 0.52 -8.35
C SER A 185 15.49 0.26 -9.16
N GLY A 186 16.27 1.32 -9.39
CA GLY A 186 17.44 1.29 -10.26
C GLY A 186 18.46 0.28 -9.74
N ALA A 187 18.70 0.27 -8.44
CA ALA A 187 19.54 -0.72 -7.79
C ALA A 187 19.01 -2.15 -7.94
N GLY A 188 17.73 -2.37 -7.62
CA GLY A 188 17.09 -3.68 -7.62
C GLY A 188 17.05 -4.33 -9.00
N HIS A 189 16.77 -3.55 -10.04
CA HIS A 189 16.75 -4.00 -11.43
C HIS A 189 18.13 -3.95 -12.12
N GLY A 190 19.19 -3.52 -11.42
CA GLY A 190 20.54 -3.48 -11.96
C GLY A 190 20.78 -2.38 -13.01
N GLN A 191 19.97 -1.33 -13.00
CA GLN A 191 20.10 -0.18 -13.90
C GLN A 191 21.36 0.63 -13.57
N ASN A 192 22.11 1.03 -14.60
CA ASN A 192 23.43 1.65 -14.42
C ASN A 192 23.38 3.03 -13.75
N TRP A 193 22.33 3.80 -13.97
CA TRP A 193 22.22 5.17 -13.44
C TRP A 193 22.25 5.21 -11.91
N TYR A 194 21.87 4.13 -11.22
CA TYR A 194 21.94 4.03 -9.76
C TYR A 194 23.38 4.07 -9.21
N ARG A 195 24.38 3.70 -10.02
CA ARG A 195 25.78 3.60 -9.58
C ARG A 195 26.57 4.91 -9.70
N ASN A 196 25.97 5.92 -10.33
CA ASN A 196 26.57 7.23 -10.59
C ASN A 196 26.05 8.26 -9.59
#